data_AF-A0A2G8L9F2-F1
#
_entry.id   AF-A0A2G8L9F2-F1
#
_cell.length_a   1.000
_cell.length_b   1.000
_cell.length_c   1.000
_cell.angle_alpha   90.00
_cell.angle_beta   90.00
_cell.angle_gamma   90.00
#
_symmetry.space_group_name_H-M   'P 1'
#
loop_
_entity.id
_entity.type
_entity.pdbx_description
1 polymer ?
#
loop_
_entity_poly.entity_id
_entity_poly.type
_entity_poly.pdbx_seq_one_letter_code
_entity_poly.pdbx_strand_id
1 'polypeptide(L)'
;MKKAKESGQDPYKAILVYRTTPLECNKSPSELLMNRNPRSNLPNPKHGLNHTRSSKPNDMKHSARQQRNYDNHDKDLPPLQSGDHVRFRDLADKSWAHKGQVIEQTAPEQNGVMRRNRRDLLKTNEPVTQPTHPNGDTVTDTGQLNRPLNPPESLSSPPKKRQIRPPTRLIETC
;
A
#
# COMPACT_ATOMS: atom_id res chain seq x y z
N MET A 1 19.28 15.82 -4.91
CA MET A 1 20.01 16.46 -6.04
C MET A 1 19.39 17.77 -6.49
N LYS A 2 18.07 17.91 -6.59
CA LYS A 2 17.40 19.14 -7.04
C LYS A 2 17.82 20.39 -6.25
N LYS A 3 17.78 20.30 -4.91
CA LYS A 3 18.21 21.38 -4.00
C LYS A 3 19.65 21.87 -4.23
N ALA A 4 20.59 20.96 -4.50
CA ALA A 4 21.99 21.33 -4.75
C ALA A 4 22.17 22.06 -6.08
N LYS A 5 21.42 21.63 -7.11
CA LYS A 5 21.37 22.34 -8.41
C LYS A 5 20.75 23.73 -8.26
N GLU A 6 19.66 23.84 -7.51
CA GLU A 6 18.97 25.12 -7.24
C GLU A 6 19.86 26.09 -6.45
N SER A 7 20.71 25.60 -5.55
CA SER A 7 21.64 26.43 -4.76
C SER A 7 23.03 26.63 -5.40
N GLY A 8 23.27 26.11 -6.60
CA GLY A 8 24.57 26.19 -7.28
C GLY A 8 25.70 25.41 -6.61
N GLN A 9 25.39 24.50 -5.69
CA GLN A 9 26.36 23.67 -4.98
C GLN A 9 26.68 22.39 -5.75
N ASP A 10 27.89 21.85 -5.56
CA ASP A 10 28.30 20.58 -6.15
C ASP A 10 27.37 19.43 -5.68
N PRO A 11 26.65 18.77 -6.60
CA PRO A 11 25.77 17.66 -6.25
C PRO A 11 26.49 16.47 -5.59
N TYR A 12 27.77 16.23 -5.92
CA TYR A 12 28.54 15.15 -5.32
C TYR A 12 28.91 15.43 -3.86
N LYS A 13 29.20 16.69 -3.53
CA LYS A 13 29.39 17.12 -2.13
C LYS A 13 28.10 16.94 -1.32
N ALA A 14 26.95 17.26 -1.89
CA ALA A 14 25.66 17.05 -1.22
C ALA A 14 25.40 15.56 -0.91
N ILE A 15 25.73 14.65 -1.84
CA ILE A 15 25.65 13.21 -1.59
C ILE A 15 26.61 12.78 -0.48
N LEU A 16 27.85 13.28 -0.50
CA LEU A 16 28.86 12.94 0.50
C LEU A 16 28.42 13.38 1.91
N VAL A 17 27.87 14.58 2.04
CA VAL A 17 27.31 15.08 3.31
C VAL A 17 26.19 14.15 3.77
N TYR A 18 25.19 13.89 2.92
CA TYR A 18 24.08 12.99 3.26
C TYR A 18 24.57 11.61 3.73
N ARG A 19 25.59 11.07 3.07
CA ARG A 19 26.20 9.76 3.38
C ARG A 19 26.90 9.68 4.72
N THR A 20 27.35 10.81 5.27
CA THR A 20 28.20 10.92 6.46
C THR A 20 27.46 11.55 7.65
N THR A 21 26.34 12.22 7.41
CA THR A 21 25.48 12.78 8.46
C THR A 21 24.70 11.68 9.17
N PRO A 22 24.75 11.60 10.51
CA PRO A 22 23.95 10.64 11.28
C PRO A 22 22.46 10.92 11.15
N LEU A 23 21.65 9.86 11.03
CA LEU A 23 20.19 9.93 11.10
C LEU A 23 19.71 9.93 12.55
N GLU A 24 18.38 10.00 12.76
CA GLU A 24 17.77 9.83 14.09
C GLU A 24 18.20 8.54 14.81
N CYS A 25 18.56 7.49 14.05
CA CYS A 25 19.09 6.23 14.58
C CYS A 25 20.57 6.31 15.02
N ASN A 26 21.17 7.50 15.06
CA ASN A 26 22.57 7.76 15.44
C ASN A 26 23.60 7.04 14.55
N LYS A 27 23.19 6.60 13.36
CA LYS A 27 24.04 6.00 12.33
C LYS A 27 23.85 6.77 11.03
N SER A 28 24.92 6.99 10.29
CA SER A 28 24.87 7.58 8.96
C SER A 28 24.41 6.54 7.91
N PRO A 29 23.92 6.96 6.72
CA PRO A 29 23.49 6.03 5.68
C PRO A 29 24.59 5.06 5.24
N SER A 30 25.84 5.53 5.19
CA SER A 30 26.97 4.67 4.80
C SER A 30 27.32 3.67 5.89
N GLU A 31 27.13 4.02 7.17
CA GLU A 31 27.32 3.07 8.26
C GLU A 31 26.24 2.00 8.27
N LEU A 32 24.99 2.35 7.96
CA LEU A 32 23.90 1.37 7.83
C LEU A 32 24.13 0.40 6.67
N LEU A 33 24.66 0.88 5.54
CA LEU A 33 24.84 0.09 4.32
C LEU A 33 26.17 -0.66 4.25
N MET A 34 27.26 0.00 4.64
CA MET A 34 28.64 -0.47 4.45
C MET A 34 29.35 -0.80 5.76
N ASN A 35 28.70 -0.58 6.91
CA ASN A 35 29.28 -0.75 8.25
C ASN A 35 30.60 0.03 8.46
N ARG A 36 30.78 1.13 7.72
CA ARG A 36 31.94 2.03 7.81
C ARG A 36 31.55 3.44 7.44
N ASN A 37 32.32 4.42 7.94
CA ASN A 37 32.15 5.82 7.57
C ASN A 37 33.16 6.20 6.46
N PRO A 38 32.72 6.68 5.28
CA PRO A 38 33.63 7.13 4.23
C PRO A 38 34.41 8.39 4.65
N ARG A 39 35.54 8.65 3.99
CA ARG A 39 36.34 9.85 4.25
C ARG A 39 35.55 11.10 3.86
N SER A 40 35.35 12.01 4.81
CA SER A 40 34.69 13.29 4.61
C SER A 40 35.68 14.45 4.68
N ASN A 41 35.22 15.67 4.40
CA ASN A 41 36.03 16.90 4.51
C ASN A 41 36.17 17.40 5.95
N LEU A 42 35.43 16.80 6.89
CA LEU A 42 35.50 17.17 8.30
C LEU A 42 36.61 16.34 8.98
N PRO A 43 37.39 16.94 9.89
CA PRO A 43 38.30 16.18 10.73
C PRO A 43 37.52 15.13 11.53
N ASN A 44 37.84 13.85 11.34
CA ASN A 44 37.26 12.77 12.12
C ASN A 44 38.27 12.29 13.16
N PRO A 45 38.05 12.52 14.47
CA PRO A 45 38.93 11.99 15.49
C PRO A 45 38.85 10.45 15.45
N LYS A 46 39.98 9.81 15.10
CA LYS A 46 40.12 8.36 14.86
C LYS A 46 39.73 7.43 16.03
N HIS A 47 39.27 7.97 17.17
CA HIS A 47 39.00 7.24 18.41
C HIS A 47 37.74 6.34 18.36
N GLY A 48 36.95 6.39 17.28
CA GLY A 48 35.67 5.68 17.17
C GLY A 48 35.63 4.44 16.27
N LEU A 49 36.71 4.09 15.56
CA LEU A 49 36.76 2.99 14.57
C LEU A 49 36.80 1.59 15.20
N ASN A 50 36.18 1.42 16.37
CA ASN A 50 35.94 0.10 16.96
C ASN A 50 34.82 -0.57 16.15
N HIS A 51 35.22 -1.34 15.13
CA HIS A 51 34.33 -2.15 14.28
C HIS A 51 33.58 -3.25 15.07
N THR A 52 33.87 -3.39 16.37
CA THR A 52 33.12 -4.27 17.25
C THR A 52 31.90 -3.57 17.82
N ARG A 53 30.81 -3.45 17.07
CA ARG A 53 29.51 -3.08 17.66
C ARG A 53 28.36 -3.90 17.12
N SER A 54 28.16 -5.04 17.77
CA SER A 54 26.87 -5.67 18.00
C SER A 54 25.94 -4.73 18.78
N SER A 55 25.55 -3.59 18.21
CA SER A 55 24.54 -2.72 18.82
C SER A 55 23.22 -2.84 18.05
N LYS A 56 22.52 -3.93 18.38
CA LYS A 56 21.14 -4.22 17.97
C LYS A 56 20.04 -3.39 18.69
N PRO A 57 20.22 -2.76 19.88
CA PRO A 57 19.06 -2.28 20.63
C PRO A 57 18.44 -0.98 20.10
N ASN A 58 19.21 -0.09 19.47
CA ASN A 58 18.64 1.15 18.91
C ASN A 58 17.86 0.91 17.62
N ASP A 59 18.30 -0.05 16.80
CA ASP A 59 17.63 -0.38 15.53
C ASP A 59 16.20 -0.88 15.75
N MET A 60 15.96 -1.63 16.84
CA MET A 60 14.63 -2.15 17.20
C MET A 60 13.62 -1.05 17.53
N LYS A 61 14.02 -0.01 18.28
CA LYS A 61 13.12 1.09 18.65
C LYS A 61 12.70 1.92 17.43
N HIS A 62 13.64 2.21 16.53
CA HIS A 62 13.34 2.92 15.29
C HIS A 62 12.47 2.08 14.37
N SER A 63 12.76 0.78 14.23
CA SER A 63 11.94 -0.15 13.43
C SER A 63 10.51 -0.24 13.95
N ALA A 64 10.32 -0.40 15.27
CA ALA A 64 9.00 -0.44 15.88
C ALA A 64 8.22 0.88 15.75
N ARG A 65 8.90 2.03 15.75
CA ARG A 65 8.25 3.33 15.49
C ARG A 65 7.84 3.48 14.02
N GLN A 66 8.71 3.06 13.09
CA GLN A 66 8.39 3.06 11.66
C GLN A 66 7.20 2.15 11.37
N GLN A 67 7.19 0.94 11.93
CA GLN A 67 6.08 0.01 11.84
C GLN A 67 4.78 0.64 12.36
N ARG A 68 4.75 1.14 13.60
CA ARG A 68 3.55 1.81 14.15
C ARG A 68 3.06 2.97 13.28
N ASN A 69 3.96 3.80 12.77
CA ASN A 69 3.57 4.93 11.91
C ASN A 69 2.96 4.46 10.59
N TYR A 70 3.49 3.38 10.01
CA TYR A 70 2.98 2.75 8.81
C TYR A 70 1.59 2.13 9.09
N ASP A 71 1.49 1.28 10.13
CA ASP A 71 0.27 0.58 10.52
C ASP A 71 -0.86 1.55 10.90
N ASN A 72 -0.54 2.73 11.46
CA ASN A 72 -1.54 3.77 11.75
C ASN A 72 -2.24 4.32 10.50
N HIS A 73 -1.56 4.31 9.35
CA HIS A 73 -2.11 4.81 8.08
C HIS A 73 -2.64 3.69 7.20
N ASP A 74 -2.21 2.45 7.44
CA ASP A 74 -2.72 1.29 6.74
C ASP A 74 -4.07 0.85 7.34
N LYS A 75 -4.95 0.33 6.50
CA LYS A 75 -6.23 -0.24 6.94
C LYS A 75 -6.35 -1.60 6.33
N ASP A 76 -6.47 -2.62 7.16
CA ASP A 76 -6.73 -3.95 6.67
C ASP A 76 -8.04 -3.97 5.87
N LEU A 77 -7.95 -4.40 4.62
CA LEU A 77 -9.13 -4.55 3.79
C LEU A 77 -9.91 -5.78 4.30
N PRO A 78 -11.26 -5.69 4.41
CA PRO A 78 -12.06 -6.81 4.90
C PRO A 78 -11.89 -8.02 3.98
N PRO A 79 -11.83 -9.24 4.54
CA PRO A 79 -11.70 -10.46 3.75
C PRO A 79 -12.88 -10.57 2.79
N LEU A 80 -12.62 -11.14 1.61
CA LEU A 80 -13.64 -11.41 0.61
C LEU A 80 -14.14 -12.84 0.82
N GLN A 81 -15.42 -13.07 0.54
CA GLN A 81 -15.99 -14.41 0.54
C GLN A 81 -16.21 -14.89 -0.89
N SER A 82 -16.20 -16.20 -1.09
CA SER A 82 -16.64 -16.79 -2.36
C SER A 82 -18.03 -16.28 -2.71
N GLY A 83 -18.22 -15.87 -3.96
CA GLY A 83 -19.45 -15.28 -4.45
C GLY A 83 -19.50 -13.74 -4.39
N ASP A 84 -18.57 -13.07 -3.70
CA ASP A 84 -18.54 -11.61 -3.65
C ASP A 84 -18.21 -11.01 -5.03
N HIS A 85 -18.95 -9.96 -5.41
CA HIS A 85 -18.66 -9.19 -6.61
C HIS A 85 -17.54 -8.18 -6.33
N VAL A 86 -16.55 -8.16 -7.22
CA VAL A 86 -15.38 -7.31 -7.09
C VAL A 86 -15.04 -6.62 -8.41
N ARG A 87 -14.47 -5.43 -8.32
CA ARG A 87 -13.72 -4.82 -9.42
C ARG A 87 -12.25 -5.10 -9.25
N PHE A 88 -11.55 -5.43 -10.32
CA PHE A 88 -10.11 -5.67 -10.27
C PHE A 88 -9.33 -4.53 -10.90
N ARG A 89 -8.21 -4.18 -10.27
CA ARG A 89 -7.31 -3.13 -10.73
C ARG A 89 -6.46 -3.64 -11.86
N ASP A 90 -6.49 -2.95 -13.00
CA ASP A 90 -5.57 -3.25 -14.09
C ASP A 90 -4.15 -2.77 -13.77
N LEU A 91 -3.13 -3.55 -14.15
CA LEU A 91 -1.73 -3.24 -13.86
C LEU A 91 -1.18 -2.13 -14.76
N ALA A 92 -1.65 -2.05 -16.01
CA ALA A 92 -1.19 -1.05 -16.97
C ALA A 92 -1.77 0.32 -16.63
N ASP A 93 -3.10 0.41 -16.56
CA ASP A 93 -3.79 1.71 -16.45
C ASP A 93 -4.13 2.10 -15.01
N LYS A 94 -3.87 1.22 -14.03
CA LYS A 94 -4.27 1.37 -12.62
C LYS A 94 -5.77 1.63 -12.44
N SER A 95 -6.57 1.34 -13.46
CA SER A 95 -8.00 1.58 -13.52
C SER A 95 -8.77 0.43 -12.87
N TRP A 96 -9.96 0.72 -12.35
CA TRP A 96 -10.89 -0.28 -11.81
C TRP A 96 -11.90 -0.70 -12.88
N ALA A 97 -11.47 -0.90 -14.13
CA ALA A 97 -12.40 -1.04 -15.25
C ALA A 97 -13.17 -2.36 -15.23
N HIS A 98 -12.52 -3.45 -14.81
CA HIS A 98 -13.07 -4.78 -14.96
C HIS A 98 -13.81 -5.26 -13.72
N LYS A 99 -14.83 -6.09 -13.94
CA LYS A 99 -15.65 -6.72 -12.90
C LYS A 99 -15.42 -8.22 -12.89
N GLY A 100 -15.54 -8.83 -11.73
CA GLY A 100 -15.43 -10.26 -11.55
C GLY A 100 -16.12 -10.71 -10.27
N GLN A 101 -16.19 -12.02 -10.09
CA GLN A 101 -16.71 -12.64 -8.89
C GLN A 101 -15.58 -13.43 -8.23
N VAL A 102 -15.51 -13.39 -6.91
CA VAL A 102 -14.54 -14.17 -6.15
C VAL A 102 -14.97 -15.64 -6.20
N ILE A 103 -14.16 -16.50 -6.80
CA ILE A 103 -14.42 -17.94 -6.88
C ILE A 103 -14.00 -18.59 -5.56
N GLU A 104 -12.76 -18.39 -5.17
CA GLU A 104 -12.16 -19.00 -3.97
C GLU A 104 -10.98 -18.18 -3.45
N GLN A 105 -10.63 -18.38 -2.17
CA GLN A 105 -9.42 -17.85 -1.55
C GLN A 105 -8.32 -18.92 -1.59
N THR A 106 -7.44 -18.85 -2.60
CA THR A 106 -6.39 -19.85 -2.80
C THR A 106 -5.06 -19.43 -2.17
N ALA A 107 -4.33 -20.41 -1.62
CA ALA A 107 -2.94 -20.31 -1.20
C ALA A 107 -2.01 -20.02 -2.43
N PRO A 108 -0.74 -19.61 -2.23
CA PRO A 108 0.15 -19.23 -3.33
C PRO A 108 0.68 -20.42 -4.13
N GLU A 109 -0.19 -21.09 -4.88
CA GLU A 109 0.08 -21.88 -6.11
C GLU A 109 -1.18 -22.71 -6.39
N GLN A 110 -1.81 -22.55 -7.56
CA GLN A 110 -2.42 -23.62 -8.39
C GLN A 110 -2.84 -23.06 -9.77
N ASN A 111 -2.36 -23.76 -10.80
CA ASN A 111 -2.73 -23.83 -12.21
C ASN A 111 -3.85 -22.92 -12.75
N GLY A 112 -3.50 -21.98 -13.64
CA GLY A 112 -4.42 -21.39 -14.64
C GLY A 112 -5.48 -20.40 -14.14
N VAL A 113 -5.62 -20.21 -12.83
CA VAL A 113 -6.58 -19.26 -12.25
C VAL A 113 -5.93 -17.87 -12.11
N MET A 114 -6.59 -16.82 -12.64
CA MET A 114 -6.12 -15.44 -12.46
C MET A 114 -6.22 -15.02 -10.98
N ARG A 115 -5.07 -14.89 -10.32
CA ARG A 115 -4.97 -14.40 -8.94
C ARG A 115 -4.65 -12.91 -8.88
N ARG A 116 -5.30 -12.17 -7.98
CA ARG A 116 -5.04 -10.74 -7.68
C ARG A 116 -4.83 -10.55 -6.19
N ASN A 117 -3.97 -9.61 -5.77
CA ASN A 117 -3.84 -9.31 -4.34
C ASN A 117 -5.13 -8.67 -3.82
N ARG A 118 -5.41 -8.80 -2.51
CA ARG A 118 -6.57 -8.15 -1.88
C ARG A 118 -6.63 -6.65 -2.16
N ARG A 119 -5.48 -5.96 -2.18
CA ARG A 119 -5.34 -4.53 -2.54
C ARG A 119 -5.76 -4.19 -3.98
N ASP A 120 -5.77 -5.18 -4.86
CA ASP A 120 -6.11 -5.04 -6.28
C ASP A 120 -7.57 -5.45 -6.55
N LEU A 121 -8.34 -5.78 -5.50
CA LEU A 121 -9.75 -6.15 -5.56
C LEU A 121 -10.58 -5.17 -4.74
N LEU A 122 -11.65 -4.64 -5.31
CA LEU A 122 -12.59 -3.75 -4.62
C LEU A 122 -13.95 -4.43 -4.55
N LYS A 123 -14.45 -4.71 -3.34
CA LYS A 123 -15.81 -5.25 -3.17
C LYS A 123 -16.83 -4.23 -3.65
N THR A 124 -17.75 -4.66 -4.49
CA THR A 124 -18.82 -3.84 -5.04
C THR A 124 -20.13 -4.60 -5.00
N ASN A 125 -21.26 -3.89 -4.88
CA ASN A 125 -22.59 -4.51 -4.93
C ASN A 125 -23.17 -4.57 -6.36
N GLU A 126 -22.34 -4.28 -7.38
CA GLU A 126 -22.77 -4.34 -8.77
C GLU A 126 -22.81 -5.80 -9.21
N PRO A 127 -23.96 -6.32 -9.69
CA PRO A 127 -24.01 -7.65 -10.25
C PRO A 127 -23.10 -7.72 -11.48
N VAL A 128 -22.32 -8.79 -11.58
CA VAL A 128 -21.58 -9.09 -12.81
C VAL A 128 -22.60 -9.61 -13.82
N THR A 129 -22.93 -8.80 -14.83
CA THR A 129 -23.62 -9.28 -16.02
C THR A 129 -22.62 -10.12 -16.80
N GLN A 130 -22.63 -11.43 -16.57
CA GLN A 130 -21.79 -12.34 -17.36
C GLN A 130 -22.25 -12.28 -18.83
N PRO A 131 -21.36 -12.14 -19.82
CA PRO A 131 -21.68 -12.61 -21.16
C PRO A 131 -21.86 -14.13 -21.05
N THR A 132 -23.07 -14.59 -21.34
CA THR A 132 -23.42 -16.01 -21.45
C THR A 132 -22.44 -16.70 -22.39
N HIS A 133 -21.58 -17.56 -21.84
CA HIS A 133 -20.95 -18.61 -22.61
C HIS A 133 -21.98 -19.73 -22.76
N PRO A 134 -22.49 -20.05 -23.97
CA PRO A 134 -23.33 -21.21 -24.15
C PRO A 134 -22.43 -22.45 -24.10
N ASN A 135 -22.80 -23.43 -23.28
CA ASN A 135 -22.77 -24.87 -23.58
C ASN A 135 -22.62 -25.69 -22.28
N GLY A 136 -23.53 -26.65 -22.10
CA GLY A 136 -23.39 -27.73 -21.13
C GLY A 136 -24.71 -28.17 -20.53
N ASP A 137 -25.50 -28.90 -21.31
CA ASP A 137 -26.75 -29.55 -20.91
C ASP A 137 -26.58 -30.43 -19.67
N THR A 138 -27.40 -30.23 -18.64
CA THR A 138 -27.91 -31.36 -17.84
C THR A 138 -29.27 -30.99 -17.27
N VAL A 139 -30.29 -31.67 -17.77
CA VAL A 139 -31.68 -31.66 -17.30
C VAL A 139 -31.73 -32.37 -15.94
N THR A 140 -32.31 -31.74 -14.92
CA THR A 140 -33.06 -32.51 -13.91
C THR A 140 -34.19 -31.67 -13.34
N ASP A 141 -35.37 -32.20 -13.59
CA ASP A 141 -36.70 -31.85 -13.11
C ASP A 141 -36.80 -31.98 -11.58
N THR A 142 -37.44 -31.02 -10.91
CA THR A 142 -38.45 -31.26 -9.86
C THR A 142 -39.01 -29.95 -9.25
N GLY A 143 -40.34 -29.83 -9.27
CA GLY A 143 -41.11 -29.47 -8.06
C GLY A 143 -41.44 -27.99 -7.83
N GLN A 144 -42.67 -27.61 -8.18
CA GLN A 144 -43.35 -26.33 -7.99
C GLN A 144 -43.51 -25.89 -6.52
N LEU A 145 -43.56 -24.57 -6.28
CA LEU A 145 -44.70 -23.82 -5.67
C LEU A 145 -44.28 -22.39 -5.32
N ASN A 146 -44.77 -21.38 -6.04
CA ASN A 146 -44.78 -19.97 -5.57
C ASN A 146 -46.07 -19.27 -6.04
N ARG A 147 -46.85 -18.76 -5.07
CA ARG A 147 -48.02 -17.87 -5.23
C ARG A 147 -47.67 -16.50 -4.59
N PRO A 148 -48.24 -15.35 -5.04
CA PRO A 148 -47.45 -14.13 -5.27
C PRO A 148 -47.70 -12.97 -4.27
N LEU A 149 -46.95 -11.88 -4.54
CA LEU A 149 -47.20 -10.45 -4.28
C LEU A 149 -47.28 -9.95 -2.81
N ASN A 150 -46.26 -9.19 -2.38
CA ASN A 150 -46.34 -7.72 -2.26
C ASN A 150 -45.01 -7.09 -1.73
N PRO A 151 -44.71 -5.82 -2.09
CA PRO A 151 -43.51 -5.09 -1.65
C PRO A 151 -43.76 -4.28 -0.36
N PRO A 152 -42.69 -3.82 0.31
CA PRO A 152 -42.71 -2.43 0.74
C PRO A 152 -41.41 -1.68 0.39
N GLU A 153 -41.63 -0.46 -0.08
CA GLU A 153 -40.66 0.62 -0.21
C GLU A 153 -39.90 0.87 1.11
N SER A 154 -38.60 1.13 1.00
CA SER A 154 -37.98 2.16 1.85
C SER A 154 -36.80 2.80 1.12
N LEU A 155 -36.93 4.10 0.94
CA LEU A 155 -35.93 5.02 0.39
C LEU A 155 -34.71 5.07 1.32
N SER A 156 -33.50 4.87 0.79
CA SER A 156 -32.29 5.33 1.46
C SER A 156 -31.39 6.11 0.51
N SER A 157 -31.23 7.40 0.82
CA SER A 157 -30.39 8.35 0.08
C SER A 157 -28.91 8.05 0.27
N PRO A 158 -28.04 8.33 -0.72
CA PRO A 158 -26.61 8.05 -0.62
C PRO A 158 -25.89 8.99 0.39
N PRO A 159 -24.81 8.54 1.05
CA PRO A 159 -24.09 9.35 2.02
C PRO A 159 -23.33 10.51 1.34
N LYS A 160 -23.40 11.71 1.94
CA LYS A 160 -22.72 12.93 1.48
C LYS A 160 -21.19 12.76 1.44
N LYS A 161 -20.57 13.17 0.33
CA LYS A 161 -19.10 13.23 0.17
C LYS A 161 -18.49 14.23 1.17
N ARG A 162 -17.44 13.84 1.89
CA ARG A 162 -16.63 14.74 2.75
C ARG A 162 -15.89 15.74 1.87
N GLN A 163 -16.12 17.04 2.08
CA GLN A 163 -15.26 18.09 1.55
C GLN A 163 -14.00 18.20 2.42
N ILE A 164 -12.84 17.88 1.85
CA ILE A 164 -11.54 18.02 2.51
C ILE A 164 -11.03 19.43 2.20
N ARG A 165 -10.84 20.27 3.21
CA ARG A 165 -10.21 21.59 3.05
C ARG A 165 -8.70 21.47 3.27
N PRO A 166 -7.87 22.15 2.45
CA PRO A 166 -6.42 22.16 2.65
C PRO A 166 -6.06 22.92 3.94
N PRO A 167 -4.96 22.55 4.62
CA PRO A 167 -4.51 23.23 5.82
C PRO A 167 -4.00 24.64 5.51
N THR A 168 -4.39 25.60 6.35
CA THR A 168 -3.92 26.98 6.28
C THR A 168 -2.43 27.03 6.61
N ARG A 169 -1.62 27.63 5.73
CA ARG A 169 -0.20 27.86 6.01
C ARG A 169 -0.06 28.96 7.05
N LEU A 170 0.74 28.71 8.09
CA LEU A 170 1.19 29.74 9.01
C LEU A 170 2.17 30.64 8.25
N ILE A 171 1.74 31.86 7.96
CA ILE A 171 2.61 32.92 7.46
C ILE A 171 3.17 33.60 8.70
N GLU A 172 4.46 33.39 8.97
CA GLU A 172 5.19 34.22 9.92
C GLU A 172 5.34 35.59 9.27
N THR A 173 4.61 36.58 9.77
CA THR A 173 4.85 37.99 9.44
C THR A 173 6.12 38.43 10.17
N CYS A 174 7.10 38.92 9.41
CA CYS A 174 8.31 39.56 9.91
C CYS A 174 8.00 40.78 10.80
#